data_AF-A0A966Q039-F1
#
_entry.id   AF-A0A966Q039-F1
#
_cell.length_a   1.000
_cell.length_b   1.000
_cell.length_c   1.000
_cell.angle_alpha   90.00
_cell.angle_beta   90.00
_cell.angle_gamma   90.00
#
_symmetry.space_group_name_H-M   'P 1'
#
loop_
_entity.id
_entity.type
_entity.pdbx_description
1 polymer ?
#
loop_
_entity_poly.entity_id
_entity_poly.type
_entity_poly.pdbx_seq_one_letter_code
_entity_poly.pdbx_strand_id
1 'polypeptide(L)'
;MNLFTPIDCYTGYGITGYNIWKHLYASDPELTLFLMSKGNLEQSWDKDGLINSLSKQRQYNKNSPCLKIWQAHDLLLRPLGNSKYGALVFFETDSFTVEENQGYNLVDIIFMPTKWGRDTLINNNIKT
;
A
#
# COMPACT_ATOMS: atom_id res chain seq x y z
N MET A 1 -7.78 6.46 7.92
CA MET A 1 -6.82 5.32 7.96
C MET A 1 -5.40 5.77 7.66
N ASN A 2 -4.38 4.90 7.77
CA ASN A 2 -3.02 5.21 7.30
C ASN A 2 -2.74 4.50 5.95
N LEU A 3 -2.27 5.23 4.94
CA LEU A 3 -1.96 4.70 3.61
C LEU A 3 -0.49 4.92 3.29
N PHE A 4 0.23 3.84 3.00
CA PHE A 4 1.63 3.85 2.56
C PHE A 4 1.66 3.44 1.10
N THR A 5 2.00 4.37 0.21
CA THR A 5 1.99 4.08 -1.22
C THR A 5 2.90 5.04 -1.98
N PRO A 6 3.56 4.58 -3.05
CA PRO A 6 4.13 5.47 -4.05
C PRO A 6 3.02 6.25 -4.74
N ILE A 7 3.30 7.51 -5.09
CA ILE A 7 2.43 8.29 -5.96
C ILE A 7 3.34 9.01 -6.95
N ASP A 8 3.33 8.53 -8.18
CA ASP A 8 4.05 9.09 -9.30
C ASP A 8 3.40 8.64 -10.61
N CYS A 9 3.62 9.42 -11.66
CA CYS A 9 3.03 9.14 -12.96
C CYS A 9 3.87 8.21 -13.86
N TYR A 10 5.00 7.70 -13.36
CA TYR A 10 5.93 6.90 -14.18
C TYR A 10 5.81 5.40 -13.94
N THR A 11 5.30 4.98 -12.78
CA THR A 11 5.23 3.57 -12.40
C THR A 11 3.79 3.09 -12.28
N GLY A 12 3.57 1.81 -12.58
CA GLY A 12 2.25 1.18 -12.37
C GLY A 12 1.81 1.24 -10.90
N TYR A 13 2.76 1.07 -9.97
CA TYR A 13 2.52 1.25 -8.54
C TYR A 13 2.12 2.69 -8.19
N GLY A 14 2.80 3.71 -8.74
CA GLY A 14 2.51 5.12 -8.48
C GLY A 14 1.12 5.56 -8.99
N ILE A 15 0.76 5.13 -10.21
CA ILE A 15 -0.56 5.40 -10.79
C ILE A 15 -1.65 4.68 -9.99
N THR A 16 -1.40 3.43 -9.59
CA THR A 16 -2.34 2.66 -8.76
C THR A 16 -2.51 3.28 -7.38
N GLY A 17 -1.41 3.70 -6.75
CA GLY A 17 -1.39 4.39 -5.47
C GLY A 17 -2.22 5.67 -5.49
N TYR A 18 -2.06 6.51 -6.53
CA TYR A 18 -2.88 7.70 -6.73
C TYR A 18 -4.37 7.37 -6.84
N ASN A 19 -4.73 6.41 -7.70
CA ASN A 19 -6.14 6.07 -7.93
C ASN A 19 -6.80 5.49 -6.68
N ILE A 20 -6.10 4.65 -5.93
CA ILE A 20 -6.62 4.11 -4.67
C ILE A 20 -6.75 5.23 -3.63
N TRP A 21 -5.70 6.05 -3.46
CA TRP A 21 -5.73 7.20 -2.58
C TRP A 21 -6.94 8.11 -2.90
N LYS A 22 -7.16 8.45 -4.17
CA LYS A 22 -8.26 9.32 -4.61
C LYS A 22 -9.63 8.81 -4.16
N HIS A 23 -9.89 7.51 -4.31
CA HIS A 23 -11.18 6.92 -3.92
C HIS A 23 -11.33 6.78 -2.41
N LEU A 24 -10.24 6.45 -1.71
CA LEU A 24 -10.24 6.41 -0.25
C LEU A 24 -10.45 7.80 0.33
N TYR A 25 -9.73 8.81 -0.17
CA TYR A 25 -9.81 10.19 0.27
C TYR A 25 -11.21 10.79 0.06
N ALA A 26 -11.88 10.45 -1.04
CA ALA A 26 -13.26 10.85 -1.28
C ALA A 26 -14.23 10.33 -0.20
N SER A 27 -13.92 9.22 0.46
CA SER A 27 -14.75 8.62 1.51
C SER A 27 -14.25 8.91 2.94
N ASP A 28 -12.95 9.14 3.10
CA ASP A 28 -12.25 9.44 4.35
C ASP A 28 -11.25 10.58 4.14
N PRO A 29 -11.67 11.86 4.22
CA PRO A 29 -10.77 13.00 4.12
C PRO A 29 -9.71 13.08 5.22
N GLU A 30 -9.90 12.33 6.32
CA GLU A 30 -8.94 12.22 7.44
C GLU A 30 -7.87 11.15 7.22
N LEU A 31 -7.86 10.50 6.06
CA LEU A 31 -6.81 9.58 5.66
C LEU A 31 -5.43 10.27 5.73
N THR A 32 -4.50 9.60 6.40
CA THR A 32 -3.10 10.03 6.46
C THR A 32 -2.31 9.30 5.39
N LEU A 33 -1.63 10.05 4.53
CA LEU A 33 -0.81 9.52 3.44
C LEU A 33 0.66 9.55 3.81
N PHE A 34 1.35 8.43 3.62
CA PHE A 34 2.79 8.27 3.70
C PHE A 34 3.34 7.91 2.32
N LEU A 35 3.99 8.87 1.67
CA LEU A 35 4.54 8.68 0.33
C LEU A 35 5.80 7.81 0.37
N MET A 36 5.87 6.86 -0.57
CA MET A 36 7.02 5.98 -0.77
C MET A 36 7.83 6.32 -2.04
N SER A 37 7.43 7.35 -2.79
CA SER A 37 8.15 7.84 -3.97
C SER A 37 8.32 9.35 -3.94
N LYS A 38 9.11 9.89 -4.88
CA LYS A 38 9.47 11.32 -4.94
C LYS A 38 8.31 12.26 -5.29
N GLY A 39 7.12 11.74 -5.62
CA GLY A 39 5.94 12.57 -5.86
C GLY A 39 5.94 13.28 -7.22
N ASN A 40 6.36 12.61 -8.30
CA ASN A 40 6.24 13.18 -9.64
C ASN A 40 4.78 13.09 -10.10
N LEU A 41 4.01 14.15 -9.85
CA LEU A 41 2.55 14.15 -10.06
C LEU A 41 2.19 14.62 -11.47
N GLU A 42 1.19 13.98 -12.06
CA GLU A 42 0.52 14.52 -13.25
C GLU A 42 -0.10 15.89 -12.97
N GLN A 43 -0.21 16.72 -14.00
CA GLN A 43 -0.82 18.04 -13.87
C GLN A 43 -2.29 17.97 -13.45
N SER A 44 -3.01 16.93 -13.92
CA SER A 44 -4.44 16.73 -13.68
C SER A 44 -4.78 16.12 -12.33
N TRP A 45 -3.77 15.75 -11.53
CA TRP A 45 -3.98 15.10 -10.24
C TRP A 45 -4.34 16.10 -9.13
N ASP A 46 -5.10 15.65 -8.14
CA ASP A 46 -5.55 16.46 -7.01
C ASP A 46 -4.40 16.72 -6.03
N LYS A 47 -3.66 17.81 -6.28
CA LYS A 47 -2.50 18.20 -5.48
C LYS A 47 -2.89 18.69 -4.09
N ASP A 48 -4.02 19.37 -3.96
CA ASP A 48 -4.47 19.95 -2.69
C ASP A 48 -4.91 18.84 -1.73
N GLY A 49 -5.65 17.84 -2.23
CA GLY A 49 -6.00 16.65 -1.46
C GLY A 49 -4.76 15.87 -1.01
N LEU A 50 -3.77 15.72 -1.89
CA LEU A 50 -2.51 15.04 -1.56
C LEU A 50 -1.76 15.79 -0.45
N ILE A 51 -1.62 17.12 -0.57
CA ILE A 51 -1.00 17.97 0.45
C ILE A 51 -1.75 17.87 1.78
N ASN A 52 -3.09 17.87 1.75
CA ASN A 52 -3.92 17.70 2.93
C ASN A 52 -3.76 16.31 3.59
N SER A 53 -3.55 15.25 2.80
CA SER A 53 -3.32 13.91 3.35
C SER A 53 -1.91 13.76 3.93
N LEU A 54 -0.92 14.44 3.32
CA LEU A 54 0.48 14.47 3.76
C LEU A 54 0.67 15.28 5.05
N SER A 55 -0.01 16.42 5.19
CA SER A 55 0.12 17.29 6.37
C SER A 55 -0.28 16.58 7.67
N LYS A 56 -1.17 15.59 7.58
CA LYS A 56 -1.64 14.76 8.70
C LYS A 56 -0.59 13.79 9.26
N GLN A 57 0.51 13.55 8.56
CA GLN A 57 1.58 12.63 9.02
C GLN A 57 2.09 12.96 10.43
N ARG A 58 2.11 14.24 10.82
CA ARG A 58 2.59 14.67 12.15
C ARG A 58 1.68 14.22 13.30
N GLN A 59 0.41 13.94 13.01
CA GLN A 59 -0.63 13.59 13.99
C GLN A 59 -1.34 12.29 13.59
N TYR A 60 -0.66 11.42 12.84
CA TYR A 60 -1.26 10.18 12.36
C TYR A 60 -1.76 9.31 13.52
N ASN A 61 -2.88 8.64 13.31
CA ASN A 61 -3.45 7.75 14.32
C ASN A 61 -2.81 6.37 14.24
N LYS A 62 -1.91 6.04 15.17
CA LYS A 62 -1.25 4.72 15.26
C LYS A 62 -2.20 3.53 15.49
N ASN A 63 -3.43 3.78 15.94
CA ASN A 63 -4.43 2.74 16.15
C ASN A 63 -5.36 2.57 14.92
N SER A 64 -5.22 3.41 13.90
CA SER A 64 -5.93 3.23 12.64
C SER A 64 -5.34 2.07 11.82
N PRO A 65 -6.17 1.35 11.04
CA PRO A 65 -5.68 0.34 10.12
C PRO A 65 -4.74 0.96 9.08
N CYS A 66 -3.78 0.16 8.64
CA CYS A 66 -2.78 0.56 7.66
C CYS A 66 -2.94 -0.26 6.38
N LEU A 67 -2.88 0.41 5.23
CA LEU A 67 -2.72 -0.23 3.94
C LEU A 67 -1.37 0.16 3.34
N LYS A 68 -0.55 -0.81 2.94
CA LYS A 68 0.69 -0.59 2.19
C LYS A 68 0.56 -1.12 0.78
N ILE A 69 0.87 -0.30 -0.21
CA ILE A 69 0.82 -0.68 -1.63
C ILE A 69 2.26 -0.70 -2.14
N TRP A 70 2.91 -1.86 -2.07
CA TRP A 70 4.33 -1.98 -2.40
C TRP A 70 4.77 -3.43 -2.58
N GLN A 71 6.05 -3.62 -2.91
CA GLN A 71 6.67 -4.92 -3.16
C GLN A 71 6.89 -5.73 -1.88
N ALA A 72 6.92 -7.06 -2.03
CA ALA A 72 6.91 -8.05 -0.95
C ALA A 72 8.09 -7.94 0.02
N HIS A 73 9.30 -7.71 -0.50
CA HIS A 73 10.52 -7.63 0.31
C HIS A 73 10.49 -6.51 1.36
N ASP A 74 9.73 -5.44 1.10
CA ASP A 74 9.61 -4.29 2.01
C ASP A 74 8.44 -4.47 2.99
N LEU A 75 7.61 -5.51 2.84
CA LEU A 75 6.48 -5.73 3.75
C LEU A 75 6.95 -6.05 5.17
N LEU A 76 8.16 -6.60 5.30
CA LEU A 76 8.88 -6.78 6.57
C LEU A 76 9.01 -5.48 7.36
N LEU A 77 9.13 -4.34 6.66
CA LEU A 77 9.06 -3.03 7.27
C LEU A 77 7.59 -2.68 7.52
N ARG A 78 7.06 -3.20 8.63
CA ARG A 78 5.71 -2.91 9.09
C ARG A 78 5.55 -1.39 9.24
N PRO A 79 4.54 -0.79 8.60
CA PRO A 79 4.26 0.62 8.77
C PRO A 79 3.94 0.99 10.23
N LEU A 80 4.06 2.27 10.54
CA LEU A 80 3.82 2.78 11.88
C LEU A 80 2.37 2.53 12.32
N GLY A 81 2.17 1.69 13.33
CA GLY A 81 0.86 1.44 13.93
C GLY A 81 0.70 0.07 14.58
N ASN A 82 -0.31 -0.06 15.43
CA ASN A 82 -0.62 -1.27 16.21
C ASN A 82 -1.93 -1.95 15.75
N SER A 83 -2.52 -1.46 14.66
CA SER A 83 -3.78 -1.96 14.12
C SER A 83 -3.56 -2.97 13.00
N LYS A 84 -4.65 -3.36 12.33
CA LYS A 84 -4.63 -4.22 11.16
C LYS A 84 -3.73 -3.67 10.07
N TYR A 85 -2.84 -4.52 9.58
CA TYR A 85 -1.91 -4.21 8.49
C TYR A 85 -2.31 -4.98 7.24
N GLY A 86 -2.82 -4.25 6.25
CA GLY A 86 -3.12 -4.78 4.93
C GLY A 86 -2.03 -4.42 3.91
N ALA A 87 -1.84 -5.27 2.91
CA ALA A 87 -0.96 -5.00 1.78
C ALA A 87 -1.68 -5.22 0.45
N LEU A 88 -1.50 -4.31 -0.51
CA LEU A 88 -1.83 -4.54 -1.92
C LEU A 88 -0.52 -4.72 -2.67
N VAL A 89 -0.36 -5.88 -3.29
CA VAL A 89 0.92 -6.33 -3.85
C VAL A 89 0.72 -6.78 -5.29
N PHE A 90 1.75 -6.60 -6.11
CA PHE A 90 1.82 -7.10 -7.48
C PHE A 90 3.14 -7.84 -7.66
N PHE A 91 3.10 -8.97 -8.36
CA PHE A 91 4.26 -9.78 -8.72
C PHE A 91 3.98 -10.54 -10.03
N GLU A 92 5.04 -11.04 -10.65
CA GLU A 92 5.02 -11.70 -11.96
C GLU A 92 5.65 -13.10 -11.92
N THR A 93 5.95 -13.62 -10.72
CA THR A 93 6.60 -14.91 -10.49
C THR A 93 5.67 -15.87 -9.77
N ASP A 94 5.89 -17.17 -9.98
CA ASP A 94 5.17 -18.24 -9.26
C ASP A 94 5.89 -18.72 -8.00
N SER A 95 7.10 -18.24 -7.76
CA SER A 95 7.92 -18.54 -6.59
C SER A 95 8.37 -17.25 -5.89
N PHE A 96 8.55 -17.35 -4.57
CA PHE A 96 8.97 -16.25 -3.71
C PHE A 96 10.27 -16.58 -2.99
N THR A 97 11.09 -15.57 -2.74
CA THR A 97 12.26 -15.72 -1.87
C THR A 97 11.83 -15.94 -0.41
N VAL A 98 12.80 -16.26 0.46
CA VAL A 98 12.54 -16.42 1.90
C VAL A 98 12.02 -15.11 2.50
N GLU A 99 12.62 -13.99 2.11
CA GLU A 99 12.28 -12.65 2.59
C GLU A 99 10.86 -12.24 2.15
N GLU A 100 10.50 -12.52 0.90
CA GLU A 100 9.16 -12.26 0.37
C GLU A 100 8.10 -13.11 1.09
N ASN A 101 8.37 -14.40 1.31
CA ASN A 101 7.49 -15.28 2.07
C ASN A 101 7.28 -14.77 3.51
N GLN A 102 8.35 -14.35 4.18
CA GLN A 102 8.25 -13.76 5.51
C GLN A 102 7.47 -12.44 5.50
N GLY A 103 7.72 -11.59 4.51
CA GLY A 103 7.04 -10.32 4.31
C GLY A 103 5.53 -10.50 4.15
N TYR A 104 5.09 -11.41 3.28
CA TYR A 104 3.67 -11.70 3.09
C TYR A 104 3.01 -12.26 4.36
N ASN A 105 3.66 -13.20 5.05
CA ASN A 105 3.11 -13.80 6.27
C ASN A 105 3.08 -12.86 7.49
N LEU A 106 3.71 -11.69 7.41
CA LEU A 106 3.64 -10.64 8.43
C LEU A 106 2.35 -9.80 8.34
N VAL A 107 1.74 -9.76 7.15
CA VAL A 107 0.57 -8.94 6.86
C VAL A 107 -0.70 -9.63 7.38
N ASP A 108 -1.63 -8.84 7.92
CA ASP A 108 -2.93 -9.35 8.40
C ASP A 108 -3.88 -9.69 7.25
N ILE A 109 -3.83 -8.92 6.15
CA ILE A 109 -4.72 -9.03 4.99
C ILE A 109 -3.92 -8.74 3.71
N ILE A 110 -3.92 -9.65 2.74
CA ILE A 110 -3.32 -9.40 1.43
C ILE A 110 -4.44 -9.17 0.40
N PHE A 111 -4.46 -7.98 -0.18
CA PHE A 111 -5.28 -7.65 -1.33
C PHE A 111 -4.54 -8.08 -2.59
N MET A 112 -5.21 -8.90 -3.40
CA MET A 112 -4.64 -9.46 -4.62
C MET A 112 -5.62 -9.25 -5.78
N PRO A 113 -5.26 -8.45 -6.81
CA PRO A 113 -6.20 -8.06 -7.86
C PRO A 113 -6.56 -9.20 -8.82
N THR A 114 -5.80 -10.29 -8.84
CA THR A 114 -6.01 -11.40 -9.79
C THR A 114 -6.21 -12.73 -9.08
N LYS A 115 -7.02 -13.59 -9.69
CA LYS A 115 -7.19 -14.97 -9.22
C LYS A 115 -5.87 -15.74 -9.26
N TRP A 116 -5.09 -15.58 -10.34
CA TRP A 116 -3.77 -16.20 -10.46
C TRP A 116 -2.86 -15.82 -9.30
N GLY A 117 -2.67 -14.53 -9.01
CA GLY A 117 -1.80 -14.10 -7.93
C GLY A 117 -2.26 -14.60 -6.56
N ARG A 118 -3.58 -14.67 -6.33
CA ARG A 118 -4.11 -15.23 -5.07
C ARG A 118 -3.78 -16.71 -4.95
N ASP A 119 -3.99 -17.46 -6.02
CA ASP A 119 -3.71 -18.89 -6.05
C ASP A 119 -2.18 -19.14 -5.91
N THR A 120 -1.32 -18.28 -6.47
CA THR A 120 0.14 -18.32 -6.28
C THR A 120 0.54 -18.10 -4.81
N LEU A 121 -0.09 -17.15 -4.10
CA LEU A 121 0.13 -16.96 -2.66
C LEU A 121 -0.22 -18.23 -1.87
N ILE A 122 -1.39 -18.81 -2.15
CA ILE A 122 -1.87 -20.05 -1.49
C ILE A 122 -0.91 -21.21 -1.76
N ASN A 123 -0.48 -21.40 -3.01
CA ASN A 123 0.44 -22.47 -3.40
C ASN A 123 1.83 -22.34 -2.76
N ASN A 124 2.24 -21.12 -2.41
CA ASN A 124 3.46 -20.84 -1.65
C ASN A 124 3.26 -20.86 -0.12
N ASN A 125 2.12 -21.38 0.38
CA ASN A 125 1.79 -21.45 1.80
C ASN A 125 1.74 -20.08 2.52
N ILE A 126 1.41 -19.02 1.80
CA ILE A 126 1.17 -17.71 2.40
C ILE A 126 -0.20 -17.72 3.10
N LYS A 127 -0.26 -17.20 4.32
CA LYS A 127 -1.52 -16.93 5.02
C LYS A 127 -2.26 -15.81 4.30
N THR A 128 -3.38 -16.16 3.66
CA THR A 128 -4.28 -15.24 2.94
C THR A 128 -5.64 -15.16 3.59
#